data_AF-A0A5W8M9K3-F1
#
_entry.id   AF-A0A5W8M9K3-F1
#
_cell.length_a   1.000
_cell.length_b   1.000
_cell.length_c   1.000
_cell.angle_alpha   90.00
_cell.angle_beta   90.00
_cell.angle_gamma   90.00
#
_symmetry.space_group_name_H-M   'P 1'
#
loop_
_entity.id
_entity.type
_entity.pdbx_description
1 polymer ?
#
loop_
_entity_poly.entity_id
_entity_poly.type
_entity_poly.pdbx_seq_one_letter_code
_entity_poly.pdbx_strand_id
1 'polypeptide(L)' 'MAEQLEFFPVASPCRGICQSDERGFCRGCMRSRDERFNWQKMSDAEKQNVLRLCRQRFLRKIRANKPLPSEDPQQPSLF' A
#
# COMPACT_ATOMS: atom_id res chain seq x y z
N MET A 1 19.67 -27.29 19.15
CA MET A 1 19.40 -26.25 20.15
C MET A 1 18.58 -25.17 19.47
N ALA A 2 17.29 -25.11 19.82
CA ALA A 2 16.26 -24.12 19.46
C ALA A 2 16.05 -23.80 17.98
N GLU A 3 15.20 -24.61 17.36
CA GLU A 3 14.28 -24.16 16.30
C GLU A 3 13.38 -23.07 16.89
N GLN A 4 13.64 -21.81 16.56
CA GLN A 4 12.61 -20.77 16.70
C GLN A 4 12.81 -19.73 15.62
N LEU A 5 12.60 -20.16 14.37
CA LEU A 5 12.22 -19.22 13.32
C LEU A 5 10.81 -18.77 13.70
N GLU A 6 10.70 -17.70 14.49
CA GLU A 6 9.41 -17.13 14.86
C GLU A 6 8.69 -16.71 13.58
N PHE A 7 7.83 -17.60 13.10
CA PHE A 7 6.99 -17.37 11.94
C PHE A 7 5.84 -16.49 12.40
N PHE A 8 6.14 -15.21 12.64
CA PHE A 8 5.15 -14.24 13.07
C PHE A 8 4.04 -14.21 12.02
N PRO A 9 2.78 -14.47 12.42
CA PRO A 9 1.68 -14.52 11.47
C PRO A 9 1.55 -13.17 10.77
N VAL A 10 1.43 -13.19 9.44
CA VAL A 10 1.31 -11.97 8.65
C VAL A 10 0.00 -11.26 9.01
N ALA A 11 0.12 -10.12 9.70
CA ALA A 11 -1.03 -9.34 10.13
C ALA A 11 -1.84 -8.80 8.94
N SER A 12 -3.17 -8.81 9.08
CA SER A 12 -4.08 -8.26 8.07
C SER A 12 -3.99 -6.73 8.05
N PRO A 13 -3.78 -6.08 6.90
CA PRO A 13 -3.73 -4.61 6.78
C PRO A 13 -5.14 -3.98 6.75
N CYS A 14 -6.19 -4.73 7.07
CA CYS A 14 -7.57 -4.29 6.91
C CYS A 14 -7.93 -3.24 7.96
N ARG A 15 -8.39 -2.06 7.52
CA ARG A 15 -8.88 -0.98 8.39
C ARG A 15 -10.41 -1.01 8.60
N GLY A 16 -11.08 -2.11 8.25
CA GLY A 16 -12.54 -2.22 8.31
C GLY A 16 -13.31 -1.42 7.25
N ILE A 17 -12.62 -0.68 6.38
CA ILE A 17 -13.24 0.13 5.32
C ILE A 17 -13.33 -0.72 4.05
N CYS A 18 -14.48 -1.31 3.78
CA CYS A 18 -14.70 -2.22 2.64
C CYS A 18 -15.15 -1.47 1.36
N GLN A 19 -14.66 -0.26 1.12
CA GLN A 19 -15.04 0.55 -0.05
C GLN A 19 -14.02 0.42 -1.18
N SER A 20 -14.50 0.10 -2.39
CA SER A 20 -13.68 0.06 -3.60
C SER A 20 -13.53 1.44 -4.22
N ASP A 21 -12.35 1.72 -4.78
CA ASP A 21 -12.08 2.88 -5.62
C ASP A 21 -12.49 2.60 -7.08
N GLU A 22 -12.45 3.62 -7.93
CA GLU A 22 -12.79 3.52 -9.37
C GLU A 22 -11.96 2.45 -10.11
N ARG A 23 -10.75 2.17 -9.61
CA ARG A 23 -9.83 1.16 -10.14
C ARG A 23 -10.03 -0.24 -9.53
N GLY A 24 -11.03 -0.44 -8.68
CA GLY A 24 -11.34 -1.73 -8.06
C GLY A 24 -10.49 -2.13 -6.85
N PHE A 25 -9.71 -1.19 -6.29
CA PHE A 25 -8.91 -1.42 -5.07
C PHE A 25 -9.61 -0.86 -3.83
N CYS A 26 -9.42 -1.50 -2.68
CA CYS A 26 -9.93 -0.99 -1.41
C CYS A 26 -9.29 0.38 -1.05
N ARG A 27 -10.10 1.38 -0.72
CA ARG A 27 -9.62 2.72 -0.34
C ARG A 27 -8.74 2.73 0.91
N GLY A 28 -8.96 1.79 1.84
CA GLY A 28 -8.21 1.70 3.09
C GLY A 28 -6.94 0.86 3.00
N CYS A 29 -7.05 -0.39 2.52
CA CYS A 29 -5.94 -1.35 2.51
C CYS A 29 -5.30 -1.56 1.13
N MET A 30 -5.82 -0.94 0.07
CA MET A 30 -5.31 -1.03 -1.32
C MET A 30 -5.29 -2.44 -1.92
N ARG A 31 -5.98 -3.39 -1.29
CA ARG A 31 -6.16 -4.75 -1.79
C ARG A 31 -7.22 -4.80 -2.88
N SER A 32 -7.04 -5.66 -3.88
CA SER A 32 -8.07 -5.97 -4.86
C SER A 32 -9.19 -6.83 -4.25
N ARG A 33 -10.28 -7.02 -4.98
CA ARG A 33 -11.36 -7.93 -4.55
C ARG A 33 -10.88 -9.37 -4.43
N ASP A 34 -10.13 -9.85 -5.42
CA ASP A 34 -9.56 -11.20 -5.45
C ASP A 34 -8.57 -11.44 -4.32
N GLU A 35 -7.71 -10.46 -4.04
CA GLU A 35 -6.76 -10.54 -2.92
C GLU A 35 -7.53 -10.70 -1.60
N ARG A 36 -8.58 -9.91 -1.37
CA ARG A 36 -9.40 -10.01 -0.14
C ARG A 36 -10.05 -11.39 0.01
N PHE A 37 -10.64 -11.91 -1.06
CA PHE A 37 -11.34 -13.19 -1.04
C PHE A 37 -10.38 -14.36 -0.79
N ASN A 38 -9.19 -14.31 -1.40
CA ASN A 38 -8.20 -15.39 -1.31
C ASN A 38 -7.24 -15.25 -0.11
N TRP A 39 -7.34 -14.20 0.72
CA TRP A 39 -6.39 -13.96 1.81
C TRP A 39 -6.21 -15.12 2.79
N GLN A 40 -7.30 -15.80 3.13
CA GLN A 40 -7.25 -16.94 4.06
C GLN A 40 -6.59 -18.18 3.42
N LYS A 41 -6.58 -18.26 2.08
CA LYS A 41 -6.01 -19.37 1.30
C LYS A 41 -4.55 -19.13 0.91
N MET A 42 -4.06 -17.90 1.03
CA MET A 42 -2.68 -17.53 0.68
C MET A 42 -1.69 -18.03 1.73
N SER A 43 -0.53 -18.49 1.25
CA SER A 43 0.67 -18.70 2.07
C SER A 43 1.21 -17.38 2.61
N ASP A 44 2.01 -17.41 3.67
CA ASP A 44 2.56 -16.18 4.26
C ASP A 44 3.48 -15.42 3.31
N ALA A 45 4.19 -16.12 2.42
CA ALA A 45 4.96 -15.49 1.35
C ALA A 45 4.06 -14.71 0.37
N GLU A 46 2.92 -15.29 -0.03
CA GLU A 46 1.93 -14.61 -0.87
C GLU A 46 1.29 -13.42 -0.14
N LYS A 47 0.99 -13.57 1.15
CA LYS A 47 0.45 -12.49 1.98
C LYS A 47 1.42 -11.31 2.03
N GLN A 48 2.71 -11.57 2.27
CA GLN A 48 3.75 -10.53 2.27
C GLN A 48 3.87 -9.84 0.90
N ASN A 49 3.80 -10.60 -0.20
CA ASN A 49 3.79 -10.03 -1.55
C ASN A 49 2.58 -9.13 -1.79
N VAL A 50 1.38 -9.56 -1.38
CA VAL A 50 0.17 -8.72 -1.45
C VAL A 50 0.35 -7.44 -0.66
N LEU A 51 0.91 -7.49 0.56
CA LEU A 51 1.17 -6.29 1.36
C LEU A 51 2.16 -5.34 0.67
N ARG A 52 3.23 -5.89 0.08
CA ARG A 52 4.22 -5.12 -0.68
C ARG A 52 3.57 -4.41 -1.87
N LEU A 53 2.71 -5.10 -2.63
CA LEU A 53 1.97 -4.52 -3.75
C LEU A 53 1.00 -3.43 -3.28
N CYS A 54 0.27 -3.66 -2.18
CA CYS A 54 -0.63 -2.68 -1.59
C CYS A 54 0.11 -1.39 -1.22
N ARG A 55 1.28 -1.52 -0.57
CA ARG A 55 2.15 -0.38 -0.25
C ARG A 55 2.60 0.35 -1.51
N GLN A 56 3.00 -0.36 -2.56
CA GLN A 56 3.42 0.27 -3.83
C GLN A 56 2.25 1.02 -4.50
N ARG A 57 1.06 0.42 -4.55
CA ARG A 57 -0.15 1.07 -5.08
C ARG A 57 -0.50 2.33 -4.29
N PHE A 58 -0.41 2.28 -2.96
CA PHE A 58 -0.64 3.42 -2.08
C PHE A 58 0.34 4.57 -2.36
N LEU A 59 1.64 4.27 -2.46
CA LEU A 59 2.67 5.28 -2.78
C LEU A 59 2.46 5.90 -4.16
N ARG A 60 2.07 5.11 -5.16
CA ARG A 60 1.71 5.64 -6.48
C ARG A 60 0.51 6.59 -6.40
N LYS A 61 -0.52 6.23 -5.62
CA LYS A 61 -1.69 7.09 -5.42
C LYS A 61 -1.32 8.42 -4.74
N ILE A 62 -0.48 8.40 -3.70
CA ILE A 62 0.01 9.62 -3.04
C ILE A 62 0.80 10.50 -4.02
N ARG A 63 1.74 9.91 -4.78
CA ARG A 63 2.54 10.67 -5.75
C ARG A 63 1.69 11.31 -6.85
N ALA A 64 0.70 10.58 -7.36
CA ALA A 64 -0.23 11.11 -8.35
C ALA A 64 -1.12 12.23 -7.78
N ASN A 65 -1.34 12.26 -6.46
CA ASN A 65 -2.14 13.28 -5.78
C ASN A 65 -1.31 14.47 -5.29
N LYS A 66 0.04 14.39 -5.31
CA LYS A 66 0.88 15.52 -4.94
C LYS A 66 0.82 16.55 -6.05
N PRO A 67 0.30 17.78 -5.82
CA PRO A 67 0.47 18.85 -6.80
C PRO A 67 1.97 19.07 -7.00
N LEU A 68 2.38 19.30 -8.25
CA LEU A 68 3.75 19.70 -8.56
C LEU A 68 4.13 20.83 -7.60
N PRO A 69 5.30 20.80 -6.94
CA PRO A 69 5.79 22.00 -6.30
C PRO A 69 5.88 23.05 -7.41
N SER A 70 5.19 24.18 -7.23
CA SER A 70 5.42 25.35 -8.06
C SER A 70 6.88 25.72 -7.88
N GLU A 71 7.69 25.45 -8.90
CA GLU A 71 9.03 26.01 -8.99
C GLU A 71 8.86 27.50 -9.27
N ASP A 72 8.68 28.28 -8.21
CA ASP A 72 9.01 29.68 -8.22
C ASP A 72 10.47 29.78 -7.78
N PRO A 73 11.45 29.80 -8.71
CA PRO A 73 12.76 30.33 -8.38
C PRO A 73 12.55 31.82 -8.13
N GLN A 74 12.27 32.20 -6.89
CA GLN A 74 12.47 33.57 -6.42
C GLN A 74 13.99 33.80 -6.43
N GLN A 75 14.50 34.07 -7.64
CA GLN A 75 15.82 34.66 -7.81
C GLN A 75 15.80 35.97 -7.05
N PRO A 76 16.67 36.17 -6.05
CA PRO A 76 16.82 37.49 -5.46
C PRO A 76 17.30 38.42 -6.57
N SER A 77 16.50 39.44 -6.88
CA SER A 77 16.91 40.52 -7.77
C SER A 77 18.14 41.19 -7.17
N LEU A 78 19.32 40.89 -7.71
CA LEU A 78 20.56 41.60 -7.45
C LEU A 78 20.57 42.86 -8.32
N PHE A 79 19.82 43.88 -7.90
CA PHE A 79 19.99 45.28 -8.30
C PHE A 79 19.51 46.19 -7.17
#